data_AF-A0A087DDU3-F1
#
_entry.id   AF-A0A087DDU3-F1
#
_cell.length_a   1.000
_cell.length_b   1.000
_cell.length_c   1.000
_cell.angle_alpha   90.00
_cell.angle_beta   90.00
_cell.angle_gamma   90.00
#
_symmetry.space_group_name_H-M   'P 1'
#
loop_
_entity.id
_entity.type
_entity.pdbx_description
1 polymer ?
#
loop_
_entity_poly.entity_id
_entity_poly.type
_entity_poly.pdbx_seq_one_letter_code
_entity_poly.pdbx_strand_id
1 'polypeptide(L)'
;MPAKMIARWGNLTVNGLMFVISGMILLPFVRPWATAPALDWVGVLLMVYTVVGGTFGAYWLFLGGMMRVGSMRATMLGTSEPVAATITAVMFTGAVFTLTDLIGFVMILAMVFLVR
;
A
#
# COMPACT_ATOMS: atom_id res chain seq x y z
N MET A 1 -20.01 -0.61 -2.22
CA MET A 1 -19.00 0.41 -2.57
C MET A 1 -19.69 1.77 -2.71
N PRO A 2 -19.12 2.90 -2.27
CA PRO A 2 -19.69 4.23 -2.48
C PRO A 2 -19.51 4.66 -3.95
N ALA A 3 -20.04 3.84 -4.87
CA ALA A 3 -19.89 3.98 -6.31
C ALA A 3 -20.42 5.33 -6.81
N LYS A 4 -21.44 5.87 -6.16
CA LYS A 4 -22.05 7.17 -6.49
C LYS A 4 -21.12 8.35 -6.20
N MET A 5 -20.29 8.30 -5.16
CA MET A 5 -19.34 9.39 -4.85
C MET A 5 -18.11 9.32 -5.74
N ILE A 6 -17.58 8.12 -5.99
CA ILE A 6 -16.44 7.91 -6.88
C ILE A 6 -16.78 8.31 -8.32
N ALA A 7 -17.99 8.01 -8.79
CA ALA A 7 -18.45 8.39 -10.14
C ALA A 7 -18.62 9.91 -10.32
N ARG A 8 -18.89 10.66 -9.24
CA ARG A 8 -19.16 12.11 -9.31
C ARG A 8 -17.92 12.97 -9.08
N TRP A 9 -17.00 12.53 -8.23
CA TRP A 9 -15.85 13.34 -7.77
C TRP A 9 -14.49 12.75 -8.13
N GLY A 10 -14.46 11.54 -8.72
CA GLY A 10 -13.24 10.81 -9.00
C GLY A 10 -12.69 10.09 -7.77
N ASN A 11 -12.06 8.95 -8.01
CA ASN A 11 -11.56 8.08 -6.94
C ASN A 11 -10.43 8.75 -6.11
N LEU A 12 -9.57 9.52 -6.79
CA LEU A 12 -8.46 10.23 -6.16
C LEU A 12 -8.95 11.25 -5.11
N THR A 13 -10.01 12.00 -5.43
CA THR A 13 -10.58 13.03 -4.56
C THR A 13 -11.23 12.43 -3.30
N VAL A 14 -11.98 11.34 -3.48
CA VAL A 14 -12.65 10.64 -2.36
C VAL A 14 -11.61 10.01 -1.42
N ASN A 15 -10.57 9.36 -1.96
CA ASN A 15 -9.52 8.79 -1.14
C ASN A 15 -8.61 9.84 -0.51
N GLY A 16 -8.33 10.94 -1.22
CA GLY A 16 -7.60 12.08 -0.66
C GLY A 16 -8.30 12.65 0.57
N LEU A 17 -9.62 12.84 0.50
CA LEU A 17 -10.40 13.30 1.65
C LEU A 17 -10.36 12.30 2.81
N MET A 18 -10.44 11.00 2.51
CA MET A 18 -10.27 9.96 3.54
C MET A 18 -8.88 10.00 4.17
N PHE A 19 -7.81 10.21 3.41
CA PHE A 19 -6.46 10.36 3.96
C PHE A 19 -6.36 11.57 4.90
N VAL A 20 -6.98 12.70 4.57
CA VAL A 20 -7.02 13.89 5.45
C VAL A 20 -7.78 13.58 6.74
N ILE A 21 -8.96 12.96 6.64
CA ILE A 21 -9.77 12.60 7.82
C ILE A 21 -9.04 11.59 8.70
N SER A 22 -8.48 10.52 8.13
CA SER A 22 -7.69 9.53 8.84
C SER A 22 -6.47 10.17 9.52
N GLY A 23 -5.77 11.08 8.82
CA GLY A 23 -4.67 11.85 9.39
C GLY A 23 -5.11 12.66 10.61
N MET A 24 -6.21 13.42 10.49
CA MET A 24 -6.75 14.21 11.59
C MET A 24 -7.11 13.37 12.82
N ILE A 25 -7.69 12.18 12.61
CA ILE A 25 -8.02 11.24 13.68
C ILE A 25 -6.75 10.69 14.36
N LEU A 26 -5.67 10.49 13.60
CA LEU A 26 -4.39 9.97 14.11
C LEU A 26 -3.54 11.02 14.84
N LEU A 27 -3.69 12.31 14.54
CA LEU A 27 -2.94 13.40 15.18
C LEU A 27 -2.90 13.35 16.73
N PRO A 28 -4.03 13.16 17.46
CA PRO A 28 -4.00 13.11 18.92
C PRO A 28 -3.24 11.90 19.49
N PHE A 29 -3.14 10.80 18.73
CA PHE A 29 -2.48 9.56 19.20
C PHE A 29 -0.99 9.54 18.86
N VAL A 30 -0.63 9.88 17.62
CA VAL A 30 0.76 9.79 17.14
C VAL A 30 1.59 10.99 17.58
N ARG A 31 0.95 12.16 17.76
CA ARG A 31 1.57 13.43 18.18
C ARG A 31 2.93 13.67 17.48
N PRO A 32 2.96 13.72 16.13
CA PRO A 32 4.20 13.74 15.36
C PRO A 32 5.13 14.90 15.74
N TRP A 33 4.61 16.02 16.23
CA TRP A 33 5.42 17.16 16.69
C TRP A 33 6.25 16.90 17.96
N ALA A 34 5.92 15.87 18.75
CA ALA A 34 6.67 15.52 19.96
C ALA A 34 7.67 14.37 19.73
N THR A 35 7.47 13.59 18.68
CA THR A 35 8.23 12.36 18.37
C THR A 35 8.99 12.43 17.05
N ALA A 36 8.86 13.53 16.29
CA ALA A 36 9.53 13.70 15.01
C ALA A 36 11.06 13.64 15.19
N PRO A 37 11.74 12.71 14.50
CA PRO A 37 13.18 12.80 14.31
C PRO A 37 13.52 14.12 13.61
N ALA A 38 14.75 14.59 13.74
CA ALA A 38 15.23 15.72 12.96
C ALA A 38 15.12 15.38 11.46
N LEU A 39 14.07 15.90 10.81
CA LEU A 39 13.83 15.77 9.38
C LEU A 39 14.83 16.69 8.68
N ASP A 40 15.97 16.12 8.29
CA ASP A 40 16.90 16.73 7.36
C ASP A 40 16.28 16.79 5.95
N TRP A 41 16.96 17.49 5.04
CA TRP A 41 16.47 17.64 3.67
C TRP A 41 16.24 16.30 2.96
N VAL A 42 17.08 15.30 3.26
CA VAL A 42 16.94 13.93 2.74
C VAL A 42 15.70 13.24 3.32
N GLY A 43 15.47 13.34 4.63
CA GLY A 43 14.28 12.80 5.30
C GLY A 43 12.98 13.38 4.74
N VAL A 44 12.94 14.69 4.48
CA VAL A 44 11.78 15.33 3.83
C VAL A 44 11.57 14.77 2.42
N LEU A 45 12.63 14.60 1.64
CA LEU A 45 12.54 14.07 0.28
C LEU A 45 12.06 12.61 0.26
N LEU A 46 12.55 11.77 1.18
CA LEU A 46 12.08 10.40 1.35
C LEU A 46 10.62 10.35 1.81
N MET A 47 10.19 11.25 2.70
CA MET A 47 8.79 11.35 3.12
C MET A 47 7.88 11.74 1.95
N VAL A 48 8.27 12.71 1.13
CA VAL A 48 7.53 13.09 -0.07
C VAL A 48 7.46 11.92 -1.06
N TYR A 49 8.58 11.21 -1.26
CA TYR A 49 8.63 10.04 -2.13
C TYR A 49 7.69 8.92 -1.70
N THR A 50 7.66 8.57 -0.40
CA THR A 50 6.77 7.51 0.10
C THR A 50 5.29 7.89 -0.02
N VAL A 51 4.94 9.16 0.21
CA VAL A 51 3.57 9.64 0.05
C VAL A 51 3.16 9.67 -1.42
N VAL A 52 3.93 10.34 -2.28
CA VAL A 52 3.55 10.57 -3.67
C VAL A 52 3.77 9.33 -4.52
N GLY A 53 4.95 8.72 -4.45
CA GLY A 53 5.29 7.52 -5.21
C GLY A 53 4.66 6.26 -4.61
N GLY A 54 4.88 6.05 -3.31
CA GLY A 54 4.46 4.83 -2.62
C GLY A 54 2.95 4.71 -2.43
N THR A 55 2.25 5.80 -2.12
CA THR A 55 0.80 5.76 -1.85
C THR A 55 0.00 6.16 -3.08
N PHE A 56 0.12 7.41 -3.55
CA PHE A 56 -0.72 7.91 -4.64
C PHE A 56 -0.36 7.27 -5.98
N GLY A 57 0.93 7.16 -6.30
CA GLY A 57 1.41 6.54 -7.53
C GLY A 57 1.06 5.06 -7.63
N ALA A 58 1.34 4.29 -6.57
CA ALA A 58 0.97 2.88 -6.51
C ALA A 58 -0.55 2.67 -6.63
N TYR A 59 -1.35 3.50 -5.94
CA TYR A 59 -2.80 3.43 -6.04
C TYR A 59 -3.32 3.77 -7.45
N TRP A 60 -2.71 4.74 -8.12
CA TRP A 60 -3.06 5.10 -9.49
C TRP A 60 -2.73 3.97 -10.48
N LEU A 61 -1.57 3.32 -10.34
CA LEU A 61 -1.22 2.14 -11.13
C LEU A 61 -2.17 0.97 -10.87
N PHE A 62 -2.55 0.75 -9.61
CA PHE A 62 -3.55 -0.25 -9.23
C PHE A 62 -4.90 0.01 -9.91
N LEU A 63 -5.38 1.26 -9.88
CA LEU A 63 -6.60 1.65 -10.59
C LEU A 63 -6.48 1.44 -12.10
N GLY A 64 -5.37 1.86 -12.71
CA GLY A 64 -5.10 1.65 -14.13
C GLY A 64 -5.12 0.16 -14.50
N GLY A 65 -4.54 -0.69 -13.66
CA GLY A 65 -4.59 -2.15 -13.81
C GLY A 65 -6.00 -2.72 -13.65
N MET A 66 -6.73 -2.31 -12.62
CA MET A 66 -8.12 -2.72 -12.39
C MET A 66 -9.03 -2.37 -13.57
N MET A 67 -8.90 -1.16 -14.13
CA MET A 67 -9.71 -0.72 -15.25
C MET A 67 -9.47 -1.53 -16.53
N ARG A 68 -8.26 -2.11 -16.69
CA ARG A 68 -7.88 -2.92 -17.87
C ARG A 68 -8.26 -4.39 -17.72
N VAL A 69 -8.02 -4.98 -16.55
CA VAL A 69 -8.13 -6.44 -16.34
C VAL A 69 -9.46 -6.82 -15.67
N GLY A 70 -10.18 -5.86 -15.08
CA GLY A 70 -11.41 -6.08 -14.31
C GLY A 70 -11.12 -6.43 -12.85
N SER A 71 -12.04 -6.05 -11.95
CA SER A 71 -11.84 -6.15 -10.49
C SER A 71 -11.51 -7.56 -10.00
N MET A 72 -12.19 -8.59 -10.52
CA MET A 72 -11.98 -9.98 -10.11
C MET A 72 -10.55 -10.46 -10.41
N ARG A 73 -10.05 -10.15 -11.61
CA ARG A 73 -8.70 -10.57 -12.04
C ARG A 73 -7.62 -9.71 -11.39
N ALA A 74 -7.90 -8.44 -11.14
CA ALA A 74 -7.00 -7.57 -10.41
C ALA A 74 -6.80 -8.03 -8.96
N THR A 75 -7.86 -8.50 -8.28
CA THR A 75 -7.71 -9.11 -6.95
C THR A 75 -6.85 -10.38 -7.00
N MET A 76 -7.03 -11.23 -8.02
CA MET A 76 -6.19 -12.42 -8.23
C MET A 76 -4.73 -12.08 -8.60
N LEU A 77 -4.48 -10.92 -9.20
CA LEU A 77 -3.12 -10.43 -9.42
C LEU A 77 -2.55 -9.84 -8.12
N GLY A 78 -3.38 -9.19 -7.30
CA GLY A 78 -3.01 -8.67 -5.99
C GLY A 78 -2.52 -9.77 -5.03
N THR A 79 -2.95 -11.01 -5.21
CA THR A 79 -2.43 -12.12 -4.39
C THR A 79 -0.97 -12.50 -4.69
N SER A 80 -0.37 -11.92 -5.74
CA SER A 80 1.08 -12.01 -5.99
C SER A 80 1.88 -10.94 -5.23
N GLU A 81 1.23 -9.99 -4.56
CA GLU A 81 1.86 -8.95 -3.75
C GLU A 81 2.87 -9.50 -2.73
N PRO A 82 2.59 -10.59 -1.98
CA PRO A 82 3.57 -11.17 -1.08
C PRO A 82 4.86 -11.56 -1.82
N VAL A 83 4.75 -12.17 -3.01
CA VAL A 83 5.89 -12.61 -3.82
C VAL A 83 6.74 -11.43 -4.25
N ALA A 84 6.10 -10.37 -4.77
CA ALA A 84 6.80 -9.16 -5.15
C ALA A 84 7.48 -8.50 -3.94
N ALA A 85 6.82 -8.47 -2.77
CA ALA A 85 7.37 -7.93 -1.54
C ALA A 85 8.59 -8.72 -1.06
N THR A 86 8.55 -10.06 -1.07
CA THR A 86 9.69 -10.91 -0.70
C THR A 86 10.88 -10.68 -1.62
N ILE A 87 10.67 -10.71 -2.94
CA ILE A 87 11.74 -10.47 -3.92
C ILE A 87 12.36 -9.08 -3.70
N THR A 88 11.52 -8.06 -3.53
CA THR A 88 12.00 -6.68 -3.31
C THR A 88 12.74 -6.57 -1.98
N ALA A 89 12.27 -7.24 -0.93
CA ALA A 89 12.91 -7.24 0.40
C ALA A 89 14.30 -7.93 0.38
N VAL A 90 14.46 -9.02 -0.37
CA VAL A 90 15.79 -9.63 -0.57
C VAL A 90 16.68 -8.67 -1.35
N MET A 91 16.19 -8.11 -2.47
CA MET A 91 17.01 -7.30 -3.38
C MET A 91 17.43 -5.94 -2.80
N PHE A 92 16.52 -5.22 -2.14
CA PHE A 92 16.77 -3.87 -1.65
C PHE A 92 17.24 -3.84 -0.19
N THR A 93 16.68 -4.71 0.65
CA THR A 93 16.95 -4.70 2.10
C THR A 93 17.97 -5.76 2.51
N GLY A 94 18.34 -6.69 1.62
CA GLY A 94 19.21 -7.82 1.95
C GLY A 94 18.60 -8.77 2.98
N ALA A 95 17.27 -8.81 3.07
CA ALA A 95 16.57 -9.60 4.07
C ALA A 95 16.90 -11.09 3.93
N VAL A 96 17.37 -11.72 5.01
CA VAL A 96 17.61 -13.16 5.07
C VAL A 96 16.38 -13.82 5.67
N PHE A 97 15.65 -14.56 4.84
CA PHE A 97 14.46 -15.27 5.26
C PHE A 97 14.82 -16.58 5.97
N THR A 98 14.21 -16.81 7.13
CA THR A 98 14.32 -18.07 7.87
C THR A 98 13.35 -19.11 7.31
N LEU A 99 13.53 -20.38 7.67
CA LEU A 99 12.65 -21.46 7.22
C LEU A 99 11.18 -21.24 7.64
N THR A 100 10.98 -20.64 8.82
CA THR A 100 9.67 -20.22 9.34
C THR A 100 9.00 -19.17 8.47
N ASP A 101 9.76 -18.19 7.97
CA ASP A 101 9.21 -17.14 7.09
C ASP A 101 8.76 -17.74 5.75
N LEU A 102 9.51 -18.72 5.25
CA LEU A 102 9.18 -19.44 4.02
C LEU A 102 7.91 -20.28 4.17
N ILE A 103 7.70 -20.91 5.32
CA ILE A 103 6.45 -21.64 5.63
C ILE A 103 5.29 -20.66 5.70
N GLY A 104 5.46 -19.52 6.39
CA GLY A 104 4.45 -18.46 6.44
C GLY A 104 4.08 -17.94 5.05
N PHE A 105 5.07 -17.80 4.17
CA PHE A 105 4.87 -17.42 2.79
C PHE A 105 4.02 -18.43 2.00
N VAL A 106 4.32 -19.72 2.15
CA VAL A 106 3.53 -20.80 1.56
C VAL A 106 2.10 -20.80 2.10
N MET A 107 1.90 -20.56 3.40
CA MET A 107 0.56 -20.47 3.99
C MET A 107 -0.25 -19.29 3.44
N ILE A 108 0.37 -18.11 3.27
CA ILE A 108 -0.28 -16.94 2.66
C ILE A 108 -0.69 -17.25 1.21
N LEU A 109 0.21 -17.88 0.43
CA LEU A 109 -0.11 -18.29 -0.94
C LEU A 109 -1.19 -19.39 -0.99
N ALA A 110 -1.20 -20.34 -0.05
CA ALA A 110 -2.19 -21.39 0.03
C ALA A 110 -3.60 -20.84 0.31
N MET A 111 -3.71 -19.83 1.19
CA MET A 111 -4.97 -19.14 1.49
C MET A 111 -5.65 -18.60 0.22
N VAL A 112 -4.86 -18.09 -0.73
CA VAL A 112 -5.36 -17.54 -2.01
C VAL A 112 -6.11 -18.60 -2.83
N PHE A 113 -5.63 -19.84 -2.80
CA PHE A 113 -6.29 -20.95 -3.48
C PHE A 113 -7.52 -21.44 -2.72
N LEU A 114 -7.53 -21.31 -1.39
CA LEU A 114 -8.63 -21.74 -0.51
C LEU A 114 -9.84 -20.77 -0.52
N VAL A 115 -9.61 -19.50 -0.81
CA VAL A 115 -10.66 -18.45 -0.87
C VAL A 115 -11.43 -18.49 -2.21
N ARG A 116 -11.03 -19.36 -3.13
CA ARG A 116 -11.83 -19.72 -4.31
C ARG A 116 -12.76 -20.89 -4.01
#